data_AF-A0A959NTJ7-F1
#
_entry.id   AF-A0A959NTJ7-F1
#
_cell.length_a   1.000
_cell.length_b   1.000
_cell.length_c   1.000
_cell.angle_alpha   90.00
_cell.angle_beta   90.00
_cell.angle_gamma   90.00
#
_symmetry.space_group_name_H-M   'P 1'
#
loop_
_entity.id
_entity.type
_entity.pdbx_description
1 polymer ?
#
loop_
_entity_poly.entity_id
_entity_poly.type
_entity_poly.pdbx_seq_one_letter_code
_entity_poly.pdbx_strand_id
1 'polypeptide(L)'
;MVLKIFIYTLILFGGSNIFGHTHQGLKDTSATKILFLGNSFTGWNDMPVMLEELTKNSSHKIYVDKYLKYGGSLYELSQLDTVKNIINSLKWDYIILQGSPYRYAYPEEFNTTYPIMTALEYFNEMIEENNPHAEIILFMPWAYKDGKFWDEEEPDDYSQMQLKIYKNIILMAKKLDNKIAPVGWAWNKIVFIDEEIELFIRDLTHPTIEGSYLTACVIYVTIFNEELIANPYISEISKNSAEFLQSVASKTVFGELENWNLLTNISVDRLDSFTLNQNYPNPFNSQTIISFTLTESKLVKLEIFNCLGEKITSLIDYKMNKGLNSYIFDAINL
;
A
#
# COMPACT_ATOMS: atom_id res chain seq x y z
N MET A 1 -23.33 43.01 -13.78
CA MET A 1 -22.65 42.42 -12.59
C MET A 1 -23.56 41.32 -12.06
N VAL A 2 -23.30 40.07 -12.45
CA VAL A 2 -24.17 38.93 -12.11
C VAL A 2 -23.51 38.17 -10.98
N LEU A 3 -24.09 38.28 -9.79
CA LEU A 3 -23.71 37.52 -8.61
C LEU A 3 -24.23 36.09 -8.79
N LYS A 4 -23.35 35.16 -9.19
CA LYS A 4 -23.67 33.73 -9.22
C LYS A 4 -23.29 33.13 -7.87
N ILE A 5 -24.29 32.98 -7.00
CA ILE A 5 -24.18 32.20 -5.76
C ILE A 5 -24.36 30.74 -6.14
N PHE A 6 -23.29 29.96 -6.07
CA PHE A 6 -23.35 28.50 -6.19
C PHE A 6 -23.68 27.92 -4.82
N ILE A 7 -24.95 27.56 -4.63
CA ILE A 7 -25.35 26.70 -3.52
C ILE A 7 -24.95 25.28 -3.93
N TYR A 8 -23.77 24.84 -3.48
CA TYR A 8 -23.43 23.42 -3.52
C TYR A 8 -24.33 22.71 -2.53
N THR A 9 -25.35 22.01 -3.03
CA THR A 9 -26.06 21.02 -2.24
C THR A 9 -25.05 19.91 -1.97
N LEU A 10 -24.41 19.96 -0.80
CA LEU A 10 -23.74 18.81 -0.21
C LEU A 10 -24.82 17.73 -0.12
N ILE A 11 -24.84 16.77 -1.04
CA ILE A 11 -25.50 15.51 -0.78
C ILE A 11 -24.60 14.84 0.25
N LEU A 12 -24.83 15.21 1.52
CA LEU A 12 -24.41 14.41 2.65
C LEU A 12 -25.11 13.06 2.46
N PHE A 13 -24.39 12.09 1.91
CA PHE A 13 -24.63 10.70 2.30
C PHE A 13 -24.19 10.58 3.77
N GLY A 14 -24.98 11.18 4.65
CA GLY A 14 -25.03 10.87 6.07
C GLY A 14 -25.74 9.53 6.22
N GLY A 15 -25.10 8.49 5.68
CA GLY A 15 -25.39 7.11 6.01
C GLY A 15 -24.20 6.61 6.79
N SER A 16 -24.26 6.64 8.12
CA SER A 16 -23.53 5.67 8.91
C SER A 16 -24.11 4.31 8.54
N ASN A 17 -23.64 3.74 7.43
CA ASN A 17 -23.88 2.36 7.07
C ASN A 17 -23.08 1.51 8.05
N ILE A 18 -23.61 1.39 9.26
CA ILE A 18 -23.27 0.36 10.23
C ILE A 18 -23.83 -0.94 9.64
N PHE A 19 -23.14 -1.51 8.66
CA PHE A 19 -23.26 -2.93 8.38
C PHE A 19 -22.28 -3.64 9.30
N GLY A 20 -22.63 -3.73 10.58
CA GLY A 20 -22.18 -4.88 11.34
C GLY A 20 -22.97 -6.05 10.80
N HIS A 21 -22.35 -6.89 9.97
CA HIS A 21 -22.95 -8.18 9.67
C HIS A 21 -23.16 -8.88 11.01
N THR A 22 -24.41 -9.06 11.44
CA THR A 22 -24.69 -10.05 12.49
C THR A 22 -24.00 -11.34 12.05
N HIS A 23 -23.14 -11.92 12.89
CA HIS A 23 -22.32 -13.12 12.61
C HIS A 23 -23.07 -14.38 12.13
N GLN A 24 -24.37 -14.26 11.81
CA GLN A 24 -25.21 -15.27 11.14
C GLN A 24 -24.64 -15.79 9.79
N GLY A 25 -23.62 -15.14 9.23
CA GLY A 25 -22.92 -15.58 8.01
C GLY A 25 -21.76 -16.56 8.22
N LEU A 26 -21.22 -16.73 9.44
CA LEU A 26 -20.11 -17.64 9.71
C LEU A 26 -20.56 -19.09 9.81
N LYS A 27 -20.94 -19.68 8.67
CA LYS A 27 -21.22 -21.11 8.57
C LYS A 27 -19.98 -21.94 8.22
N ASP A 28 -18.96 -21.30 7.63
CA ASP A 28 -17.74 -21.98 7.20
C ASP A 28 -16.56 -21.60 8.10
N THR A 29 -16.16 -22.51 8.99
CA THR A 29 -15.01 -22.33 9.88
C THR A 29 -13.68 -22.36 9.14
N SER A 30 -13.65 -22.73 7.86
CA SER A 30 -12.44 -22.78 7.02
C SER A 30 -12.12 -21.47 6.30
N ALA A 31 -13.01 -20.46 6.37
CA ALA A 31 -12.78 -19.18 5.72
C ALA A 31 -11.75 -18.32 6.45
N THR A 32 -10.86 -17.68 5.69
CA THR A 32 -9.96 -16.62 6.14
C THR A 32 -10.79 -15.39 6.52
N LYS A 33 -10.72 -14.97 7.78
CA LYS A 33 -11.51 -13.87 8.33
C LYS A 33 -10.70 -12.58 8.28
N ILE A 34 -11.21 -11.59 7.58
CA ILE A 34 -10.55 -10.30 7.33
C ILE A 34 -11.42 -9.19 7.90
N LEU A 35 -10.86 -8.35 8.75
CA LEU A 35 -11.51 -7.16 9.29
C LEU A 35 -10.88 -5.90 8.71
N PHE A 36 -11.69 -5.04 8.11
CA PHE A 36 -11.27 -3.70 7.67
C PHE A 36 -11.63 -2.62 8.69
N LEU A 37 -10.65 -1.84 9.12
CA LEU A 37 -10.84 -0.67 9.97
C LEU A 37 -10.31 0.57 9.25
N GLY A 38 -11.19 1.53 8.96
CA GLY A 38 -10.77 2.72 8.21
C GLY A 38 -11.89 3.71 7.93
N ASN A 39 -11.88 4.27 6.74
CA ASN A 39 -12.82 5.31 6.31
C ASN A 39 -13.27 5.11 4.86
N SER A 40 -13.62 6.22 4.19
CA SER A 40 -14.15 6.24 2.83
C SER A 40 -13.18 5.65 1.79
N PHE A 41 -11.86 5.70 2.01
CA PHE A 41 -10.87 5.10 1.10
C PHE A 41 -11.02 3.58 1.02
N THR A 42 -11.46 2.96 2.11
CA THR A 42 -11.82 1.54 2.12
C THR A 42 -13.26 1.31 1.63
N GLY A 43 -14.18 2.22 1.96
CA GLY A 43 -15.62 2.01 1.74
C GLY A 43 -16.13 2.29 0.33
N TRP A 44 -15.46 3.14 -0.45
CA TRP A 44 -15.93 3.54 -1.78
C TRP A 44 -16.00 2.37 -2.76
N ASN A 45 -17.06 2.38 -3.57
CA ASN A 45 -17.43 1.32 -4.53
C ASN A 45 -17.52 -0.08 -3.89
N ASP A 46 -17.71 -0.16 -2.56
CA ASP A 46 -17.69 -1.40 -1.78
C ASP A 46 -16.45 -2.27 -2.09
N MET A 47 -15.27 -1.66 -2.09
CA MET A 47 -13.99 -2.37 -2.32
C MET A 47 -13.84 -3.71 -1.54
N PRO A 48 -14.27 -3.84 -0.27
CA PRO A 48 -14.21 -5.12 0.44
C PRO A 48 -15.04 -6.24 -0.23
N VAL A 49 -16.16 -5.90 -0.89
CA VAL A 49 -16.95 -6.85 -1.69
C VAL A 49 -16.20 -7.22 -2.97
N MET A 50 -15.50 -6.27 -3.60
CA MET A 50 -14.63 -6.59 -4.74
C MET A 50 -13.54 -7.60 -4.37
N LEU A 51 -12.98 -7.51 -3.16
CA LEU A 51 -12.04 -8.52 -2.64
C LEU A 51 -12.72 -9.89 -2.52
N GLU A 52 -13.94 -9.98 -1.98
CA GLU A 52 -14.70 -11.23 -1.94
C GLU A 52 -14.91 -11.83 -3.33
N GLU A 53 -15.33 -11.01 -4.30
CA GLU A 53 -15.54 -11.44 -5.68
C GLU A 53 -14.24 -11.97 -6.35
N LEU A 54 -13.10 -11.33 -6.10
CA LEU A 54 -11.79 -11.80 -6.57
C LEU A 54 -11.46 -13.21 -6.08
N THR A 55 -11.95 -13.61 -4.90
CA THR A 55 -11.67 -14.93 -4.32
C THR A 55 -12.63 -16.03 -4.78
N LYS A 56 -13.80 -15.70 -5.36
CA LYS A 56 -14.82 -16.71 -5.72
C LYS A 56 -14.35 -17.77 -6.72
N ASN A 57 -13.33 -17.46 -7.52
CA ASN A 57 -12.74 -18.37 -8.51
C ASN A 57 -11.34 -18.88 -8.10
N SER A 58 -10.92 -18.65 -6.86
CA SER A 58 -9.68 -19.21 -6.31
C SER A 58 -9.99 -20.29 -5.26
N SER A 59 -8.94 -20.90 -4.70
CA SER A 59 -9.07 -21.80 -3.55
C SER A 59 -9.35 -21.06 -2.23
N HIS A 60 -9.26 -19.73 -2.25
CA HIS A 60 -9.40 -18.92 -1.05
C HIS A 60 -10.86 -18.67 -0.74
N LYS A 61 -11.29 -19.12 0.43
CA LYS A 61 -12.58 -18.74 0.99
C LYS A 61 -12.35 -17.65 2.01
N ILE A 62 -13.05 -16.53 1.87
CA ILE A 62 -12.94 -15.45 2.85
C ILE A 62 -14.28 -15.10 3.50
N TYR A 63 -14.17 -14.52 4.68
CA TYR A 63 -15.23 -13.79 5.34
C TYR A 63 -14.70 -12.39 5.62
N VAL A 64 -15.40 -11.36 5.13
CA VAL A 64 -14.99 -9.98 5.31
C VAL A 64 -15.99 -9.25 6.22
N ASP A 65 -15.45 -8.45 7.14
CA ASP A 65 -16.21 -7.51 7.93
C ASP A 65 -15.51 -6.15 7.95
N LYS A 66 -16.24 -5.09 8.29
CA LYS A 66 -15.70 -3.72 8.25
C LYS A 66 -16.31 -2.79 9.29
N TYR A 67 -15.48 -1.93 9.87
CA TYR A 67 -15.92 -0.74 10.58
C TYR A 67 -15.30 0.51 9.97
N LEU A 68 -16.13 1.32 9.32
CA LEU A 68 -15.71 2.48 8.55
C LEU A 68 -16.31 3.77 9.10
N LYS A 69 -15.47 4.72 9.50
CA LYS A 69 -15.89 6.08 9.84
C LYS A 69 -15.52 7.01 8.69
N TYR A 70 -16.49 7.35 7.84
CA TYR A 70 -16.25 8.25 6.70
C TYR A 70 -15.82 9.63 7.20
N GLY A 71 -14.73 10.16 6.63
CA GLY A 71 -14.06 11.38 7.13
C GLY A 71 -13.28 11.21 8.43
N GLY A 72 -13.31 10.01 9.04
CA GLY A 72 -12.62 9.71 10.28
C GLY A 72 -11.16 9.27 10.10
N SER A 73 -10.42 9.32 11.21
CA SER A 73 -9.03 8.88 11.34
C SER A 73 -8.93 7.57 12.14
N LEU A 74 -7.83 6.83 11.96
CA LEU A 74 -7.53 5.65 12.78
C LEU A 74 -7.46 5.98 14.28
N TYR A 75 -6.99 7.18 14.64
CA TYR A 75 -6.99 7.63 16.03
C TYR A 75 -8.41 7.71 16.59
N GLU A 76 -9.38 8.23 15.86
CA GLU A 76 -10.76 8.25 16.35
C GLU A 76 -11.33 6.84 16.47
N LEU A 77 -11.01 5.92 15.54
CA LEU A 77 -11.41 4.52 15.64
C LEU A 77 -10.81 3.85 16.88
N SER A 78 -9.57 4.18 17.26
CA SER A 78 -8.90 3.61 18.43
C SER A 78 -9.55 4.01 19.75
N GLN A 79 -10.40 5.05 19.77
CA GLN A 79 -11.14 5.49 20.95
C GLN A 79 -12.53 4.84 21.10
N LEU A 80 -12.95 3.98 20.17
CA LEU A 80 -14.32 3.45 20.14
C LEU A 80 -14.40 2.03 20.71
N ASP A 81 -15.19 1.86 21.77
CA ASP A 81 -15.52 0.53 22.33
C ASP A 81 -16.15 -0.40 21.29
N THR A 82 -16.87 0.15 20.31
CA THR A 82 -17.45 -0.64 19.22
C THR A 82 -16.35 -1.31 18.38
N VAL A 83 -15.26 -0.61 18.09
CA VAL A 83 -14.13 -1.16 17.32
C VAL A 83 -13.44 -2.25 18.13
N LYS A 84 -13.21 -2.01 19.43
CA LYS A 84 -12.68 -3.02 20.36
C LYS A 84 -13.55 -4.29 20.39
N ASN A 85 -14.86 -4.12 20.48
CA ASN A 85 -15.80 -5.25 20.50
C ASN A 85 -15.77 -6.05 19.20
N ILE A 86 -15.63 -5.39 18.03
CA ILE A 86 -15.53 -6.08 16.73
C ILE A 86 -14.21 -6.87 16.63
N ILE A 87 -13.09 -6.29 17.03
CA ILE A 87 -11.79 -6.99 17.06
C ILE A 87 -11.86 -8.24 17.95
N ASN A 88 -12.60 -8.17 19.05
CA ASN A 88 -12.75 -9.28 20.00
C ASN A 88 -13.86 -10.27 19.64
N SER A 89 -14.67 -9.96 18.62
CA SER A 89 -15.86 -10.77 18.29
C SER A 89 -15.53 -12.10 17.63
N LEU A 90 -14.38 -12.20 16.95
CA LEU A 90 -13.94 -13.35 16.18
C LEU A 90 -12.43 -13.55 16.31
N LYS A 91 -11.95 -14.76 15.99
CA LYS A 91 -10.54 -14.98 15.68
C LYS A 91 -10.28 -14.56 14.25
N TRP A 92 -9.77 -13.35 14.08
CA TRP A 92 -9.43 -12.77 12.78
C TRP A 92 -8.11 -13.37 12.30
N ASP A 93 -7.99 -13.60 11.00
CA ASP A 93 -6.73 -13.99 10.37
C ASP A 93 -5.96 -12.74 9.94
N TYR A 94 -6.68 -11.72 9.46
CA TYR A 94 -6.11 -10.42 9.09
C TYR A 94 -6.95 -9.26 9.63
N ILE A 95 -6.27 -8.24 10.15
CA ILE A 95 -6.89 -6.95 10.49
C ILE A 95 -6.19 -5.86 9.68
N ILE A 96 -6.93 -5.24 8.77
CA ILE A 96 -6.42 -4.23 7.85
C ILE A 96 -6.73 -2.84 8.42
N LEU A 97 -5.67 -2.07 8.69
CA LEU A 97 -5.77 -0.72 9.23
C LEU A 97 -5.52 0.31 8.13
N GLN A 98 -6.53 1.13 7.82
CA GLN A 98 -6.44 2.18 6.81
C GLN A 98 -6.61 3.57 7.44
N GLY A 99 -5.55 4.35 7.42
CA GLY A 99 -5.51 5.74 7.91
C GLY A 99 -5.64 6.78 6.79
N SER A 100 -5.77 8.06 7.19
CA SER A 100 -5.81 9.19 6.26
C SER A 100 -4.44 9.43 5.61
N PRO A 101 -4.37 9.69 4.30
CA PRO A 101 -3.09 9.92 3.61
C PRO A 101 -2.33 11.12 4.17
N TYR A 102 -3.02 12.20 4.52
CA TYR A 102 -2.39 13.40 5.05
C TYR A 102 -1.66 13.15 6.38
N ARG A 103 -2.23 12.31 7.26
CA ARG A 103 -1.59 11.95 8.54
C ARG A 103 -0.38 11.05 8.36
N TYR A 104 -0.31 10.26 7.30
CA TYR A 104 0.91 9.54 6.95
C TYR A 104 1.95 10.44 6.29
N ALA A 105 1.54 11.41 5.46
CA ALA A 105 2.45 12.36 4.83
C ALA A 105 3.10 13.31 5.84
N TYR A 106 2.33 13.81 6.81
CA TYR A 106 2.71 14.86 7.75
C TYR A 106 2.42 14.48 9.23
N PRO A 107 2.94 13.36 9.74
CA PRO A 107 2.56 12.86 11.07
C PRO A 107 2.83 13.85 12.21
N GLU A 108 3.91 14.64 12.09
CA GLU A 108 4.32 15.61 13.13
C GLU A 108 3.30 16.72 13.37
N GLU A 109 2.54 17.12 12.34
CA GLU A 109 1.49 18.13 12.44
C GLU A 109 0.29 17.65 13.29
N PHE A 110 0.14 16.33 13.45
CA PHE A 110 -1.00 15.72 14.14
C PHE A 110 -0.66 15.15 15.51
N ASN A 111 0.56 15.35 16.00
CA ASN A 111 1.05 14.76 17.26
C ASN A 111 0.14 15.01 18.48
N THR A 112 -0.64 16.09 18.49
CA THR A 112 -1.47 16.50 19.64
C THR A 112 -2.97 16.29 19.47
N THR A 113 -3.47 16.05 18.25
CA THR A 113 -4.93 16.00 18.01
C THR A 113 -5.39 14.66 17.44
N TYR A 114 -4.63 14.05 16.52
CA TYR A 114 -4.97 12.77 15.90
C TYR A 114 -3.71 11.98 15.47
N PRO A 115 -2.81 11.65 16.40
CA PRO A 115 -1.52 11.05 16.08
C PRO A 115 -1.67 9.64 15.50
N ILE A 116 -1.19 9.45 14.26
CA ILE A 116 -1.26 8.16 13.57
C ILE A 116 -0.45 7.08 14.28
N MET A 117 0.76 7.41 14.76
CA MET A 117 1.64 6.46 15.45
C MET A 117 0.98 5.93 16.73
N THR A 118 0.37 6.79 17.54
CA THR A 118 -0.35 6.40 18.76
C THR A 118 -1.54 5.50 18.45
N ALA A 119 -2.27 5.77 17.36
CA ALA A 119 -3.37 4.91 16.94
C ALA A 119 -2.86 3.52 16.54
N LEU A 120 -1.75 3.44 15.79
CA LEU A 120 -1.15 2.17 15.39
C LEU A 120 -0.61 1.40 16.59
N GLU A 121 0.10 2.05 17.52
CA GLU A 121 0.57 1.44 18.78
C GLU A 121 -0.58 0.85 19.59
N TYR A 122 -1.68 1.61 19.76
CA TYR A 122 -2.88 1.12 20.44
C TYR A 122 -3.48 -0.12 19.76
N PHE A 123 -3.64 -0.09 18.44
CA PHE A 123 -4.19 -1.24 17.72
C PHE A 123 -3.28 -2.46 17.83
N ASN A 124 -1.95 -2.27 17.78
CA ASN A 124 -0.99 -3.36 17.93
C ASN A 124 -1.11 -4.01 19.31
N GLU A 125 -1.06 -3.23 20.39
CA GLU A 125 -1.21 -3.73 21.76
C GLU A 125 -2.56 -4.44 21.95
N MET A 126 -3.66 -3.81 21.53
CA MET A 126 -5.00 -4.40 21.68
C MET A 126 -5.16 -5.71 20.88
N ILE A 127 -4.66 -5.76 19.64
CA ILE A 127 -4.75 -6.96 18.79
C ILE A 127 -3.83 -8.05 19.31
N GLU A 128 -2.62 -7.73 19.77
CA GLU A 128 -1.71 -8.71 20.38
C GLU A 128 -2.33 -9.32 21.65
N GLU A 129 -2.97 -8.51 22.49
CA GLU A 129 -3.61 -8.98 23.72
C GLU A 129 -4.85 -9.85 23.47
N ASN A 130 -5.69 -9.48 22.49
CA ASN A 130 -7.03 -10.05 22.35
C ASN A 130 -7.19 -10.95 21.12
N ASN A 131 -6.32 -10.82 20.12
CA ASN A 131 -6.33 -11.57 18.87
C ASN A 131 -4.91 -11.88 18.36
N PRO A 132 -4.04 -12.53 19.18
CA PRO A 132 -2.60 -12.70 18.90
C PRO A 132 -2.27 -13.51 17.63
N HIS A 133 -3.26 -14.10 16.98
CA HIS A 133 -3.09 -14.84 15.72
C HIS A 133 -3.35 -13.98 14.49
N ALA A 134 -4.02 -12.84 14.66
CA ALA A 134 -4.35 -11.95 13.57
C ALA A 134 -3.08 -11.22 13.12
N GLU A 135 -2.82 -11.26 11.82
CA GLU A 135 -1.79 -10.42 11.23
C GLU A 135 -2.34 -9.03 10.95
N ILE A 136 -1.61 -8.01 11.37
CA ILE A 136 -1.96 -6.62 11.10
C ILE A 136 -1.35 -6.22 9.76
N ILE A 137 -2.19 -5.72 8.86
CA ILE A 137 -1.78 -5.15 7.57
C ILE A 137 -2.10 -3.66 7.57
N LEU A 138 -1.08 -2.83 7.41
CA LEU A 138 -1.26 -1.41 7.15
C LEU A 138 -1.61 -1.20 5.68
N PHE A 139 -2.80 -0.68 5.42
CA PHE A 139 -3.19 -0.21 4.10
C PHE A 139 -2.48 1.12 3.85
N MET A 140 -1.50 1.14 2.94
CA MET A 140 -0.87 2.38 2.46
C MET A 140 -1.87 3.18 1.61
N PRO A 141 -2.38 4.33 2.08
CA PRO A 141 -3.32 5.12 1.28
C PRO A 141 -2.61 5.80 0.11
N TRP A 142 -3.39 6.25 -0.87
CA TRP A 142 -2.93 7.12 -1.95
C TRP A 142 -2.99 8.60 -1.55
N ALA A 143 -2.11 9.42 -2.11
CA ALA A 143 -2.13 10.86 -2.00
C ALA A 143 -3.35 11.47 -2.72
N TYR A 144 -3.74 12.70 -2.34
CA TYR A 144 -4.73 13.45 -3.11
C TYR A 144 -4.16 13.82 -4.49
N LYS A 145 -4.98 13.79 -5.55
CA LYS A 145 -4.51 13.97 -6.94
C LYS A 145 -3.84 15.31 -7.17
N ASP A 146 -4.25 16.34 -6.45
CA ASP A 146 -3.66 17.68 -6.49
C ASP A 146 -2.55 17.90 -5.44
N GLY A 147 -2.27 16.90 -4.60
CA GLY A 147 -1.27 16.97 -3.52
C GLY A 147 -1.71 17.79 -2.30
N LYS A 148 -2.96 18.29 -2.25
CA LYS A 148 -3.37 19.31 -1.29
C LYS A 148 -4.40 18.81 -0.28
N PHE A 149 -4.35 19.38 0.93
CA PHE A 149 -5.40 19.23 1.92
C PHE A 149 -6.18 20.54 2.05
N TRP A 150 -7.49 20.46 1.85
CA TRP A 150 -8.53 21.45 2.13
C TRP A 150 -8.04 22.82 2.67
N ASP A 151 -7.75 23.73 1.74
CA ASP A 151 -7.43 25.16 1.94
C ASP A 151 -6.03 25.56 2.42
N GLU A 152 -5.05 24.65 2.47
CA GLU A 152 -3.66 25.02 2.74
C GLU A 152 -2.85 25.29 1.46
N GLU A 153 -1.99 26.32 1.50
CA GLU A 153 -0.94 26.59 0.49
C GLU A 153 0.17 25.54 0.56
N GLU A 154 -0.19 24.26 0.63
CA GLU A 154 0.78 23.17 0.65
C GLU A 154 1.49 23.10 -0.71
N PRO A 155 2.85 23.06 -0.72
CA PRO A 155 3.62 23.11 -1.95
C PRO A 155 3.69 21.76 -2.66
N ASP A 156 3.22 20.68 -2.03
CA ASP A 156 3.39 19.33 -2.53
C ASP A 156 2.45 19.03 -3.71
N ASP A 157 2.99 18.38 -4.72
CA ASP A 157 2.18 17.64 -5.70
C ASP A 157 1.87 16.21 -5.23
N TYR A 158 1.06 15.48 -6.00
CA TYR A 158 0.73 14.08 -5.73
C TYR A 158 1.96 13.21 -5.45
N SER A 159 3.02 13.35 -6.27
CA SER A 159 4.20 12.48 -6.20
C SER A 159 4.99 12.75 -4.91
N GLN A 160 5.11 14.02 -4.53
CA GLN A 160 5.78 14.43 -3.30
C GLN A 160 5.02 13.94 -2.07
N MET A 161 3.70 14.14 -2.03
CA MET A 161 2.86 13.64 -0.94
C MET A 161 2.90 12.12 -0.86
N GLN A 162 2.78 11.41 -1.99
CA GLN A 162 2.81 9.95 -2.02
C GLN A 162 4.16 9.39 -1.55
N LEU A 163 5.26 10.06 -1.89
CA LEU A 163 6.59 9.67 -1.42
C LEU A 163 6.73 9.85 0.10
N LYS A 164 6.13 10.88 0.69
CA LYS A 164 6.09 11.07 2.15
C LYS A 164 5.28 9.94 2.81
N ILE A 165 4.09 9.64 2.29
CA ILE A 165 3.25 8.52 2.75
C ILE A 165 4.04 7.22 2.71
N TYR A 166 4.65 6.92 1.56
CA TYR A 166 5.45 5.71 1.33
C TYR A 166 6.56 5.56 2.38
N LYS A 167 7.36 6.61 2.61
CA LYS A 167 8.48 6.57 3.57
C LYS A 167 7.99 6.38 4.99
N ASN A 168 6.99 7.15 5.40
CA ASN A 168 6.52 7.17 6.78
C ASN A 168 5.82 5.87 7.16
N ILE A 169 4.97 5.31 6.27
CA ILE A 169 4.28 4.06 6.59
C ILE A 169 5.25 2.87 6.69
N ILE A 170 6.29 2.80 5.86
CA ILE A 170 7.34 1.77 5.96
C ILE A 170 8.06 1.87 7.31
N LEU A 171 8.42 3.09 7.74
CA LEU A 171 9.06 3.31 9.03
C LEU A 171 8.15 2.88 10.20
N MET A 172 6.87 3.25 10.14
CA MET A 172 5.87 2.90 11.17
C MET A 172 5.59 1.39 11.22
N ALA A 173 5.40 0.75 10.06
CA ALA A 173 5.21 -0.70 9.97
C ALA A 173 6.43 -1.45 10.51
N LYS A 174 7.65 -1.05 10.11
CA LYS A 174 8.88 -1.67 10.61
C LYS A 174 9.03 -1.52 12.12
N LYS A 175 8.65 -0.37 12.69
CA LYS A 175 8.71 -0.14 14.15
C LYS A 175 7.77 -1.08 14.91
N LEU A 176 6.64 -1.45 14.31
CA LEU A 176 5.58 -2.24 14.93
C LEU A 176 5.52 -3.68 14.40
N ASP A 177 6.47 -4.09 13.56
CA ASP A 177 6.49 -5.39 12.86
C ASP A 177 5.18 -5.72 12.10
N ASN A 178 4.57 -4.71 11.48
CA ASN A 178 3.33 -4.88 10.71
C ASN A 178 3.61 -5.12 9.23
N LYS A 179 2.69 -5.84 8.57
CA LYS A 179 2.67 -5.98 7.11
C LYS A 179 2.13 -4.72 6.45
N ILE A 180 2.40 -4.53 5.16
CA ILE A 180 1.89 -3.41 4.37
C ILE A 180 1.18 -3.94 3.11
N ALA A 181 -0.02 -3.44 2.85
CA ALA A 181 -0.64 -3.48 1.53
C ALA A 181 -0.27 -2.18 0.77
N PRO A 182 0.60 -2.22 -0.24
CA PRO A 182 1.18 -1.04 -0.88
C PRO A 182 0.23 -0.39 -1.92
N VAL A 183 -1.01 -0.12 -1.52
CA VAL A 183 -2.07 0.36 -2.42
C VAL A 183 -1.71 1.71 -3.04
N GLY A 184 -1.32 2.70 -2.23
CA GLY A 184 -0.90 4.02 -2.72
C GLY A 184 0.31 3.96 -3.66
N TRP A 185 1.20 2.97 -3.47
CA TRP A 185 2.33 2.77 -4.37
C TRP A 185 1.92 2.16 -5.71
N ALA A 186 0.90 1.29 -5.72
CA ALA A 186 0.31 0.78 -6.95
C ALA A 186 -0.40 1.89 -7.73
N TRP A 187 -1.13 2.76 -7.02
CA TRP A 187 -1.74 3.95 -7.61
C TRP A 187 -0.70 4.88 -8.23
N ASN A 188 0.42 5.12 -7.53
CA ASN A 188 1.53 5.95 -8.03
C ASN A 188 2.09 5.51 -9.37
N LYS A 189 1.96 4.23 -9.74
CA LYS A 189 2.41 3.69 -11.04
C LYS A 189 1.45 3.98 -12.19
N ILE A 190 0.28 4.55 -11.94
CA ILE A 190 -0.76 4.72 -12.96
C ILE A 190 -1.12 6.20 -13.15
N VAL A 191 -1.24 6.96 -12.06
CA VAL A 191 -1.81 8.33 -12.04
C VAL A 191 -1.23 9.28 -13.10
N PHE A 192 0.00 9.06 -13.56
CA PHE A 192 0.66 9.86 -14.61
C PHE A 192 1.18 9.07 -15.82
N ILE A 193 0.83 7.79 -15.92
CA ILE A 193 1.33 6.90 -16.98
C ILE A 193 0.23 6.60 -18.02
N ASP A 194 -1.02 6.48 -17.57
CA ASP A 194 -2.12 6.05 -18.43
C ASP A 194 -3.26 7.08 -18.42
N GLU A 195 -3.45 7.78 -19.54
CA GLU A 195 -4.54 8.75 -19.70
C GLU A 195 -5.92 8.08 -19.87
N GLU A 196 -5.97 6.76 -20.13
CA GLU A 196 -7.23 6.01 -20.28
C GLU A 196 -7.75 5.49 -18.93
N ILE A 197 -6.89 5.29 -17.94
CA ILE A 197 -7.26 4.80 -16.60
C ILE A 197 -7.28 5.97 -15.60
N GLU A 198 -8.47 6.53 -15.40
CA GLU A 198 -8.71 7.49 -14.33
C GLU A 198 -8.94 6.75 -12.99
N LEU A 199 -8.10 7.02 -11.99
CA LEU A 199 -8.24 6.43 -10.65
C LEU A 199 -9.03 7.32 -9.68
N PHE A 200 -9.19 8.61 -9.98
CA PHE A 200 -9.85 9.56 -9.12
C PHE A 200 -11.19 10.00 -9.69
N ILE A 201 -12.21 10.07 -8.83
CA ILE A 201 -13.40 10.84 -9.17
C ILE A 201 -13.07 12.34 -9.17
N ARG A 202 -14.08 13.14 -9.57
CA ARG A 202 -13.95 14.59 -9.72
C ARG A 202 -13.47 15.34 -8.46
N ASP A 203 -13.58 14.75 -7.28
CA ASP A 203 -13.14 15.36 -6.03
C ASP A 203 -11.65 15.20 -5.72
N LEU A 204 -10.89 14.57 -6.63
CA LEU A 204 -9.43 14.42 -6.54
C LEU A 204 -8.96 13.59 -5.34
N THR A 205 -9.88 12.91 -4.66
CA THR A 205 -9.61 12.18 -3.41
C THR A 205 -10.09 10.75 -3.49
N HIS A 206 -11.35 10.53 -3.87
CA HIS A 206 -11.98 9.23 -3.80
C HIS A 206 -11.82 8.43 -5.09
N PRO A 207 -11.89 7.09 -5.01
CA PRO A 207 -11.57 6.22 -6.14
C PRO A 207 -12.72 6.12 -7.13
N THR A 208 -12.38 6.04 -8.41
CA THR A 208 -13.24 5.44 -9.44
C THR A 208 -13.41 3.93 -9.19
N ILE A 209 -14.20 3.25 -10.03
CA ILE A 209 -14.33 1.79 -9.96
C ILE A 209 -12.96 1.13 -10.22
N GLU A 210 -12.18 1.66 -11.17
CA GLU A 210 -10.80 1.27 -11.48
C GLU A 210 -9.90 1.42 -10.25
N GLY A 211 -9.98 2.56 -9.54
CA GLY A 211 -9.25 2.80 -8.30
C GLY A 211 -9.56 1.77 -7.22
N SER A 212 -10.85 1.54 -6.92
CA SER A 212 -11.26 0.55 -5.93
C SER A 212 -10.90 -0.88 -6.35
N TYR A 213 -10.98 -1.20 -7.64
CA TYR A 213 -10.63 -2.51 -8.18
C TYR A 213 -9.12 -2.78 -8.02
N LEU A 214 -8.27 -1.82 -8.36
CA LEU A 214 -6.82 -1.93 -8.12
C LEU A 214 -6.52 -2.12 -6.64
N THR A 215 -7.19 -1.36 -5.77
CA THR A 215 -7.05 -1.49 -4.31
C THR A 215 -7.39 -2.92 -3.85
N ALA A 216 -8.51 -3.48 -4.30
CA ALA A 216 -8.87 -4.86 -3.99
C ALA A 216 -7.83 -5.87 -4.51
N CYS A 217 -7.32 -5.67 -5.72
CA CYS A 217 -6.26 -6.51 -6.29
C CYS A 217 -4.98 -6.48 -5.45
N VAL A 218 -4.51 -5.31 -5.03
CA VAL A 218 -3.32 -5.18 -4.17
C VAL A 218 -3.53 -5.90 -2.84
N ILE A 219 -4.68 -5.70 -2.21
CA ILE A 219 -5.00 -6.35 -0.93
C ILE A 219 -5.09 -7.87 -1.08
N TYR A 220 -5.68 -8.38 -2.18
CA TYR A 220 -5.68 -9.80 -2.51
C TYR A 220 -4.25 -10.35 -2.56
N VAL A 221 -3.38 -9.73 -3.36
CA VAL A 221 -2.00 -10.19 -3.56
C VAL A 221 -1.22 -10.11 -2.24
N THR A 222 -1.45 -9.07 -1.43
CA THR A 222 -0.82 -8.92 -0.11
C THR A 222 -1.23 -10.02 0.87
N ILE A 223 -2.53 -10.35 0.96
CA ILE A 223 -3.02 -11.37 1.89
C ILE A 223 -2.56 -12.77 1.48
N PHE A 224 -2.76 -13.12 0.21
CA PHE A 224 -2.53 -14.48 -0.26
C PHE A 224 -1.10 -14.73 -0.71
N ASN A 225 -0.30 -13.68 -0.89
CA ASN A 225 1.05 -13.76 -1.43
C ASN A 225 1.10 -14.56 -2.74
N GLU A 226 0.12 -14.30 -3.61
CA GLU A 226 -0.09 -14.97 -4.88
C GLU A 226 -0.29 -13.94 -5.99
N GLU A 227 0.33 -14.15 -7.16
CA GLU A 227 0.12 -13.30 -8.32
C GLU A 227 -1.34 -13.39 -8.81
N LEU A 228 -1.93 -12.24 -9.09
CA LEU A 228 -3.25 -12.13 -9.68
C LEU A 228 -3.09 -12.04 -11.20
N ILE A 229 -3.28 -13.17 -11.89
CA ILE A 229 -3.15 -13.27 -13.35
C ILE A 229 -4.48 -13.72 -13.95
N ALA A 230 -5.05 -12.87 -14.81
CA ALA A 230 -6.28 -13.18 -15.56
C ALA A 230 -7.44 -13.66 -14.68
N ASN A 231 -7.62 -13.04 -13.50
CA ASN A 231 -8.78 -13.32 -12.66
C ASN A 231 -10.06 -12.97 -13.44
N PRO A 232 -11.07 -13.86 -13.49
CA PRO A 232 -12.27 -13.65 -14.29
C PRO A 232 -13.19 -12.55 -13.75
N TYR A 233 -13.05 -12.17 -12.49
CA TYR A 233 -13.80 -11.05 -11.94
C TYR A 233 -13.15 -9.72 -12.34
N ILE A 234 -13.90 -8.90 -13.08
CA ILE A 234 -13.44 -7.62 -13.62
C ILE A 234 -14.24 -6.42 -13.10
N SER A 235 -15.10 -6.60 -12.08
CA SER A 235 -16.05 -5.55 -11.64
C SER A 235 -16.87 -5.00 -12.82
N GLU A 236 -17.06 -3.68 -12.91
CA GLU A 236 -17.76 -2.98 -14.01
C GLU A 236 -16.80 -2.30 -15.01
N ILE A 237 -15.52 -2.67 -15.01
CA ILE A 237 -14.48 -2.06 -15.88
C ILE A 237 -14.18 -2.92 -17.11
N SER A 238 -13.46 -2.35 -18.07
CA SER A 238 -13.06 -3.08 -19.28
C SER A 238 -12.13 -4.26 -18.94
N LYS A 239 -12.21 -5.34 -19.71
CA LYS A 239 -11.33 -6.51 -19.53
C LYS A 239 -9.85 -6.12 -19.60
N ASN A 240 -9.48 -5.25 -20.55
CA ASN A 240 -8.09 -4.80 -20.71
C ASN A 240 -7.62 -4.00 -19.48
N SER A 241 -8.46 -3.09 -18.99
CA SER A 241 -8.18 -2.33 -17.77
C SER A 241 -8.03 -3.26 -16.56
N ALA A 242 -8.93 -4.24 -16.40
CA ALA A 242 -8.84 -5.21 -15.31
C ALA A 242 -7.54 -6.02 -15.36
N GLU A 243 -7.19 -6.62 -16.51
CA GLU A 243 -5.96 -7.39 -16.67
C GLU A 243 -4.70 -6.54 -16.41
N PHE A 244 -4.70 -5.29 -16.87
CA PHE A 244 -3.62 -4.35 -16.58
C PHE A 244 -3.49 -4.06 -15.07
N LEU A 245 -4.60 -3.73 -14.39
CA LEU A 245 -4.63 -3.42 -12.96
C LEU A 245 -4.22 -4.63 -12.10
N GLN A 246 -4.65 -5.84 -12.45
CA GLN A 246 -4.21 -7.09 -11.81
C GLN A 246 -2.68 -7.26 -11.91
N SER A 247 -2.12 -7.00 -13.10
CA SER A 247 -0.66 -7.02 -13.31
C SER A 247 0.06 -5.94 -12.50
N VAL A 248 -0.47 -4.71 -12.44
CA VAL A 248 0.12 -3.62 -11.63
C VAL A 248 0.13 -3.98 -10.15
N ALA A 249 -0.98 -4.53 -9.63
CA ALA A 249 -1.05 -5.00 -8.25
C ALA A 249 0.03 -6.04 -7.94
N SER A 250 0.09 -7.10 -8.75
CA SER A 250 1.07 -8.19 -8.59
C SER A 250 2.51 -7.66 -8.63
N LYS A 251 2.88 -6.88 -9.65
CA LYS A 251 4.23 -6.30 -9.79
C LYS A 251 4.58 -5.35 -8.65
N THR A 252 3.59 -4.69 -8.04
CA THR A 252 3.85 -3.77 -6.92
C THR A 252 4.13 -4.51 -5.63
N VAL A 253 3.37 -5.55 -5.32
CA VAL A 253 3.60 -6.34 -4.11
C VAL A 253 4.90 -7.15 -4.25
N PHE A 254 5.05 -7.93 -5.32
CA PHE A 254 6.23 -8.79 -5.50
C PHE A 254 7.52 -8.04 -5.81
N GLY A 255 7.44 -6.81 -6.32
CA GLY A 255 8.61 -5.99 -6.62
C GLY A 255 9.39 -5.55 -5.38
N GLU A 256 8.75 -5.48 -4.21
CA GLU A 256 9.34 -4.88 -3.00
C GLU A 256 8.91 -5.59 -1.70
N LEU A 257 8.81 -6.94 -1.72
CA LEU A 257 8.32 -7.75 -0.59
C LEU A 257 8.95 -7.40 0.77
N GLU A 258 10.25 -7.08 0.81
CA GLU A 258 10.95 -6.69 2.04
C GLU A 258 10.40 -5.38 2.61
N ASN A 259 10.14 -4.38 1.76
CA ASN A 259 9.56 -3.10 2.18
C ASN A 259 8.16 -3.27 2.76
N TRP A 260 7.44 -4.32 2.33
CA TRP A 260 6.08 -4.62 2.75
C TRP A 260 5.99 -5.54 3.97
N ASN A 261 7.13 -5.99 4.50
CA ASN A 261 7.22 -7.03 5.53
C ASN A 261 6.47 -8.33 5.12
N LEU A 262 6.54 -8.68 3.83
CA LEU A 262 5.86 -9.86 3.26
C LEU A 262 6.80 -11.02 2.95
N LEU A 263 8.09 -10.89 3.27
CA LEU A 263 9.00 -12.02 3.26
C LEU A 263 8.59 -12.96 4.39
N THR A 264 7.87 -14.04 4.06
CA THR A 264 7.67 -15.14 4.99
C THR A 264 9.04 -15.66 5.44
N ASN A 265 9.19 -16.06 6.70
CA ASN A 265 10.35 -16.79 7.24
C ASN A 265 10.51 -18.16 6.56
N ILE A 266 10.65 -18.20 5.24
CA ILE A 266 11.59 -19.11 4.63
C ILE A 266 12.89 -18.72 5.30
N SER A 267 13.52 -19.66 5.98
CA SER A 267 14.96 -19.64 6.14
C SER A 267 15.57 -19.66 4.73
N VAL A 268 15.40 -18.57 3.99
CA VAL A 268 16.41 -18.13 3.06
C VAL A 268 17.55 -17.94 4.03
N ASP A 269 18.52 -18.85 4.01
CA ASP A 269 19.87 -18.50 4.42
C ASP A 269 20.04 -17.08 3.93
N ARG A 270 19.98 -16.11 4.86
CA ARG A 270 20.02 -14.70 4.52
C ARG A 270 21.25 -14.64 3.65
N LEU A 271 21.07 -14.42 2.35
CA LEU A 271 22.19 -14.40 1.41
C LEU A 271 22.84 -13.05 1.68
N ASP A 272 23.47 -12.94 2.87
CA ASP A 272 24.49 -12.02 3.34
C ASP A 272 25.72 -12.22 2.44
N SER A 273 25.50 -12.27 1.14
CA SER A 273 26.47 -12.60 0.11
C SER A 273 27.07 -11.31 -0.43
N PHE A 274 26.39 -10.18 -0.22
CA PHE A 274 26.94 -8.85 -0.50
C PHE A 274 26.28 -7.70 0.28
N THR A 275 26.95 -6.55 0.31
CA THR A 275 26.43 -5.26 0.77
C THR A 275 26.69 -4.22 -0.32
N LEU A 276 25.67 -3.50 -0.79
CA LEU A 276 25.85 -2.37 -1.71
C LEU A 276 26.04 -1.09 -0.91
N ASN A 277 27.10 -0.34 -1.20
CA ASN A 277 27.39 0.94 -0.57
C ASN A 277 26.82 2.09 -1.41
N GLN A 278 26.63 3.25 -0.78
CA GLN A 278 26.20 4.48 -1.47
C GLN A 278 27.18 4.82 -2.60
N ASN A 279 26.64 5.01 -3.80
CA ASN A 279 27.43 5.44 -4.96
C ASN A 279 27.95 6.87 -4.73
N TYR A 280 29.24 7.11 -5.00
CA TYR A 280 29.86 8.43 -4.82
C TYR A 280 30.92 8.72 -5.88
N PRO A 281 30.97 9.94 -6.45
CA PRO A 281 30.06 11.07 -6.24
C PRO A 281 28.71 10.90 -6.97
N ASN A 282 27.62 11.36 -6.35
CA ASN A 282 26.26 11.56 -6.92
C ASN A 282 25.54 12.55 -5.98
N PRO A 283 25.01 13.73 -6.41
CA PRO A 283 24.61 14.17 -7.76
C PRO A 283 25.56 15.17 -8.44
N PHE A 284 25.41 15.33 -9.77
CA PHE A 284 26.08 16.27 -10.71
C PHE A 284 27.44 15.87 -11.30
N ASN A 285 27.84 14.59 -11.27
CA ASN A 285 28.96 14.11 -12.07
C ASN A 285 28.49 12.99 -13.02
N SER A 286 29.02 12.98 -14.24
CA SER A 286 28.75 11.90 -15.20
C SER A 286 29.41 10.58 -14.79
N GLN A 287 30.35 10.63 -13.85
CA GLN A 287 31.03 9.46 -13.30
C GLN A 287 30.73 9.26 -11.81
N THR A 288 30.43 8.02 -11.43
CA THR A 288 30.23 7.61 -10.02
C THR A 288 30.93 6.29 -9.73
N ILE A 289 31.28 6.04 -8.47
CA ILE A 289 31.85 4.76 -8.03
C ILE A 289 30.73 3.94 -7.38
N ILE A 290 30.44 2.78 -7.97
CA ILE A 290 29.54 1.78 -7.40
C ILE A 290 30.41 0.84 -6.56
N SER A 291 30.19 0.82 -5.24
CA SER A 291 31.00 0.02 -4.32
C SER A 291 30.14 -1.02 -3.63
N PHE A 292 30.61 -2.27 -3.55
CA PHE A 292 29.89 -3.34 -2.85
C PHE A 292 30.88 -4.32 -2.21
N THR A 293 30.51 -4.88 -1.07
CA THR A 293 31.31 -5.87 -0.36
C THR A 293 30.74 -7.25 -0.62
N LEU A 294 31.55 -8.24 -1.00
CA LEU A 294 31.16 -9.65 -1.10
C LEU A 294 31.64 -10.43 0.12
N THR A 295 30.81 -11.30 0.70
CA THR A 295 31.25 -12.16 1.83
C THR A 295 31.96 -13.43 1.37
N GLU A 296 31.82 -13.79 0.08
CA GLU A 296 32.53 -14.86 -0.61
C GLU A 296 32.73 -14.55 -2.12
N SER A 297 33.66 -15.23 -2.77
CA SER A 297 33.94 -15.03 -4.21
C SER A 297 32.87 -15.71 -5.08
N LYS A 298 32.09 -14.95 -5.85
CA LYS A 298 30.94 -15.46 -6.62
C LYS A 298 30.76 -14.73 -7.95
N LEU A 299 29.93 -15.29 -8.84
CA LEU A 299 29.49 -14.61 -10.06
C LEU A 299 28.68 -13.37 -9.67
N VAL A 300 29.06 -12.21 -10.19
CA VAL A 300 28.37 -10.94 -9.96
C VAL A 300 27.84 -10.44 -11.29
N LYS A 301 26.56 -10.03 -11.28
CA LYS A 301 25.93 -9.32 -12.38
C LYS A 301 25.52 -7.93 -11.89
N LEU A 302 26.09 -6.88 -12.47
CA LEU A 302 25.77 -5.49 -12.15
C LEU A 302 25.14 -4.84 -13.38
N GLU A 303 23.89 -4.41 -13.27
CA GLU A 303 23.10 -3.86 -14.38
C GLU A 303 22.55 -2.49 -13.99
N ILE A 304 22.54 -1.56 -14.96
CA ILE A 304 21.99 -0.21 -14.82
C ILE A 304 20.64 -0.17 -15.51
N PHE A 305 19.64 0.36 -14.82
CA PHE A 305 18.28 0.55 -15.31
C PHE A 305 17.90 2.03 -15.24
N ASN A 306 17.01 2.47 -16.14
CA ASN A 306 16.39 3.79 -16.02
C ASN A 306 15.25 3.78 -15.00
N CYS A 307 14.66 4.94 -14.72
CA CYS A 307 13.54 5.06 -13.76
C CYS A 307 12.26 4.33 -14.20
N LEU A 308 12.17 3.90 -15.46
CA LEU A 308 11.07 3.10 -16.00
C LEU A 308 11.34 1.59 -15.86
N GLY A 309 12.49 1.19 -15.32
CA GLY A 309 12.90 -0.21 -15.18
C GLY A 309 13.45 -0.84 -16.47
N GLU A 310 13.72 -0.04 -17.50
CA GLU A 310 14.36 -0.52 -18.72
C GLU A 310 15.87 -0.63 -18.51
N LYS A 311 16.46 -1.73 -18.98
CA LYS A 311 17.91 -1.95 -18.84
C LYS A 311 18.69 -1.03 -19.80
N ILE A 312 19.53 -0.18 -19.24
CA ILE A 312 20.46 0.68 -19.97
C ILE A 312 21.72 -0.11 -20.37
N THR A 313 22.39 -0.75 -19.42
CA THR A 313 23.65 -1.48 -19.67
C THR A 313 23.97 -2.51 -18.58
N SER A 314 24.89 -3.44 -18.87
CA SER A 314 25.44 -4.40 -17.91
C SER A 314 26.94 -4.09 -17.71
N LEU A 315 27.34 -3.79 -16.47
CA LEU A 315 28.69 -3.35 -16.11
C LEU A 315 29.61 -4.51 -15.70
N ILE A 316 29.04 -5.51 -15.03
CA ILE A 316 29.75 -6.69 -14.54
C ILE A 316 28.90 -7.91 -14.89
N ASP A 317 29.55 -8.94 -15.42
CA ASP A 317 28.97 -10.27 -15.62
C ASP A 317 30.08 -11.33 -15.56
N TYR A 318 30.77 -11.38 -14.42
CA TYR A 318 31.89 -12.29 -14.19
C TYR A 318 32.12 -12.55 -12.69
N LYS A 319 32.97 -13.53 -12.39
CA LYS A 319 33.28 -13.92 -11.01
C LYS A 319 34.15 -12.88 -10.33
N MET A 320 33.72 -12.38 -9.19
CA MET A 320 34.44 -11.40 -8.37
C MET A 320 34.90 -12.02 -7.05
N ASN A 321 35.89 -11.39 -6.42
CA ASN A 321 36.49 -11.88 -5.20
C ASN A 321 35.73 -11.40 -3.96
N LYS A 322 35.74 -12.22 -2.90
CA LYS A 322 35.38 -11.81 -1.55
C LYS A 322 36.05 -10.48 -1.18
N GLY A 323 35.33 -9.62 -0.45
CA GLY A 323 35.80 -8.35 0.06
C GLY A 323 35.18 -7.15 -0.65
N LEU A 324 35.72 -5.96 -0.40
CA LEU A 324 35.28 -4.73 -1.03
C LEU A 324 35.67 -4.72 -2.51
N ASN A 325 34.69 -4.51 -3.37
CA ASN A 325 34.82 -4.34 -4.81
C ASN A 325 34.24 -2.97 -5.20
N SER A 326 34.77 -2.38 -6.27
CA SER A 326 34.26 -1.13 -6.81
C SER A 326 34.31 -1.13 -8.33
N TYR A 327 33.36 -0.41 -8.94
CA TYR A 327 33.27 -0.20 -10.37
C TYR A 327 33.07 1.29 -10.65
N ILE A 328 33.86 1.85 -11.56
CA ILE A 328 33.71 3.23 -12.00
C ILE A 328 32.70 3.23 -13.14
N PHE A 329 31.53 3.80 -12.90
CA PHE A 329 30.48 3.95 -13.90
C PHE A 329 30.55 5.36 -14.49
N ASP A 330 30.58 5.47 -15.82
CA ASP A 330 30.58 6.72 -16.56
C ASP A 330 29.39 6.76 -17.54
N ALA A 331 28.53 7.75 -17.37
CA ALA A 331 27.29 7.94 -18.11
C ALA A 331 27.43 8.93 -19.30
N ILE A 332 28.63 9.40 -19.65
CA ILE A 332 28.82 10.40 -20.74
C ILE A 332 28.27 9.93 -22.10
N ASN A 333 28.20 8.63 -22.36
CA ASN A 333 27.83 8.06 -23.66
C ASN A 333 26.62 7.10 -23.62
N LEU A 334 25.76 7.23 -22.60
CA LEU A 334 24.50 6.49 -22.47
C LEU A 334 23.34 7.42 -22.80
#